data_AF-A0A1F9D1D2-F1
#
_entry.id   AF-A0A1F9D1D2-F1
#
_cell.length_a   1.000
_cell.length_b   1.000
_cell.length_c   1.000
_cell.angle_alpha   90.00
_cell.angle_beta   90.00
_cell.angle_gamma   90.00
#
_symmetry.space_group_name_H-M   'P 1'
#
loop_
_entity.id
_entity.type
_entity.pdbx_description
1 polymer ?
#
loop_
_entity_poly.entity_id
_entity_poly.type
_entity_poly.pdbx_seq_one_letter_code
_entity_poly.pdbx_strand_id
1 'polypeptide(L)'
;MKAEGHLQKANEIKASLQKLLPDSEGKNVVAIVELTYGIVQHLIAAGMEKTHQVHSDTHVGLPHLLREHGEDELAKSFERLDFFRQGRWYGGKGNGDVVMECLEIIEKVERWVQNDPR
;
A
#
# COMPACT_ATOMS: atom_id res chain seq x y z
N MET A 1 -3.10 4.33 15.61
CA MET A 1 -1.74 4.33 16.21
C MET A 1 -1.13 5.67 15.85
N LYS A 2 -0.13 6.19 16.57
CA LYS A 2 0.57 7.40 16.07
C LYS A 2 1.34 7.08 14.79
N ALA A 3 1.66 8.10 14.00
CA ALA A 3 2.37 7.98 12.72
C ALA A 3 3.63 7.11 12.82
N GLU A 4 4.45 7.28 13.86
CA GLU A 4 5.64 6.46 14.09
C GLU A 4 5.32 4.97 14.25
N GLY A 5 4.25 4.66 14.99
CA GLY A 5 3.80 3.28 15.15
C GLY A 5 3.33 2.69 13.81
N HIS A 6 2.62 3.46 12.99
CA HIS A 6 2.24 3.03 11.65
C HIS A 6 3.47 2.76 10.77
N LEU A 7 4.48 3.62 10.80
CA LEU A 7 5.72 3.40 10.05
C LEU A 7 6.47 2.16 10.53
N GLN A 8 6.59 1.97 11.85
CA GLN A 8 7.19 0.76 12.40
C GLN A 8 6.45 -0.48 11.90
N LYS A 9 5.11 -0.45 11.91
CA LYS A 9 4.33 -1.60 11.47
C LYS A 9 4.47 -1.88 9.98
N ALA A 10 4.48 -0.85 9.14
CA ALA A 10 4.76 -0.98 7.71
C ALA A 10 6.13 -1.64 7.48
N ASN A 11 7.17 -1.23 8.22
CA ASN A 11 8.51 -1.79 8.12
C ASN A 11 8.58 -3.27 8.56
N GLU A 12 7.88 -3.65 9.63
CA GLU A 12 7.78 -5.05 10.06
C GLU A 12 7.17 -5.95 8.98
N ILE A 13 6.07 -5.49 8.38
CA ILE A 13 5.38 -6.24 7.32
C ILE A 13 6.25 -6.28 6.06
N LYS A 14 6.91 -5.17 5.71
CA LYS A 14 7.86 -5.10 4.58
C LYS A 14 9.00 -6.09 4.75
N ALA A 15 9.56 -6.24 5.95
CA ALA A 15 10.59 -7.25 6.23
C ALA A 15 10.08 -8.69 6.01
N SER A 16 8.78 -8.94 6.19
CA SER A 16 8.16 -10.23 5.88
C SER A 16 7.96 -10.41 4.37
N LEU A 17 7.50 -9.37 3.67
CA LEU A 17 7.38 -9.36 2.21
C LEU A 17 8.73 -9.67 1.53
N GLN A 18 9.83 -9.11 2.03
CA GLN A 18 11.17 -9.36 1.47
C GLN A 18 11.60 -10.83 1.54
N LYS A 19 11.06 -11.63 2.47
CA LYS A 19 11.36 -13.07 2.55
C LYS A 19 10.65 -13.88 1.46
N LEU A 20 9.60 -13.32 0.84
CA LEU A 20 8.86 -13.95 -0.25
C LEU A 20 9.40 -13.56 -1.62
N LEU A 21 10.36 -12.61 -1.68
CA LEU A 21 10.91 -12.08 -2.92
C LEU A 21 12.35 -12.58 -3.14
N PRO A 22 12.76 -12.76 -4.41
CA PRO A 22 11.93 -12.68 -5.62
C PRO A 22 10.99 -13.89 -5.76
N ASP A 23 9.75 -13.66 -6.18
CA ASP A 23 8.74 -14.73 -6.40
C ASP A 23 8.69 -15.12 -7.89
N SER A 24 9.82 -15.59 -8.43
CA SER A 24 9.97 -15.88 -9.87
C SER A 24 8.96 -16.90 -10.42
N GLU A 25 8.46 -17.79 -9.56
CA GLU A 25 7.45 -18.80 -9.91
C GLU A 25 6.01 -18.31 -9.65
N GLY A 26 5.84 -17.10 -9.10
CA GLY A 26 4.53 -16.50 -8.81
C GLY A 26 3.69 -17.27 -7.79
N LYS A 27 4.31 -18.10 -6.93
CA LYS A 27 3.59 -18.99 -6.00
C LYS A 27 3.04 -18.24 -4.79
N ASN A 28 3.59 -17.08 -4.47
CA ASN A 28 3.30 -16.32 -3.26
C ASN A 28 2.47 -15.06 -3.54
N VAL A 29 2.00 -14.87 -4.77
CA VAL A 29 1.30 -13.65 -5.22
C VAL A 29 0.14 -13.21 -4.30
N VAL A 30 -0.68 -14.15 -3.81
CA VAL A 30 -1.79 -13.83 -2.89
C VAL A 30 -1.25 -13.27 -1.57
N ALA A 31 -0.23 -13.91 -1.00
CA ALA A 31 0.41 -13.42 0.22
C ALA A 31 1.10 -12.07 0.00
N ILE A 32 1.77 -11.89 -1.14
CA ILE A 32 2.40 -10.63 -1.52
C ILE A 32 1.36 -9.51 -1.61
N VAL A 33 0.20 -9.74 -2.23
CA VAL A 33 -0.90 -8.76 -2.30
C VAL A 33 -1.40 -8.37 -0.92
N GLU A 34 -1.66 -9.33 -0.02
CA GLU A 34 -2.15 -9.03 1.34
C GLU A 34 -1.10 -8.28 2.18
N LEU A 35 0.17 -8.67 2.09
CA LEU A 35 1.26 -7.96 2.77
C LEU A 35 1.41 -6.54 2.22
N THR A 36 1.34 -6.38 0.89
CA THR A 36 1.40 -5.07 0.22
C THR A 36 0.27 -4.17 0.69
N TYR A 37 -0.95 -4.68 0.75
CA TYR A 37 -2.10 -3.93 1.26
C TYR A 37 -1.88 -3.47 2.70
N GLY A 38 -1.42 -4.35 3.59
CA GLY A 38 -1.11 -3.99 4.97
C GLY A 38 -0.02 -2.92 5.08
N ILE A 39 1.07 -3.06 4.32
CA ILE A 39 2.16 -2.07 4.27
C ILE A 39 1.60 -0.70 3.85
N VAL A 40 0.89 -0.66 2.73
CA VAL A 40 0.38 0.58 2.13
C VAL A 40 -0.67 1.23 3.01
N GLN A 41 -1.56 0.46 3.65
CA GLN A 41 -2.51 0.98 4.62
C GLN A 41 -1.79 1.70 5.77
N HIS A 42 -0.75 1.09 6.34
CA HIS A 42 0.02 1.71 7.42
C HIS A 42 0.80 2.94 6.94
N LEU A 43 1.43 2.90 5.75
CA LEU A 43 2.10 4.07 5.20
C LEU A 43 1.14 5.23 4.93
N ILE A 44 -0.04 4.96 4.38
CA ILE A 44 -1.08 5.97 4.17
C ILE A 44 -1.52 6.59 5.49
N ALA A 45 -1.82 5.78 6.52
CA ALA A 45 -2.21 6.29 7.82
C ALA A 45 -1.12 7.20 8.43
N ALA A 46 0.14 6.80 8.34
CA ALA A 46 1.27 7.61 8.81
C ALA A 46 1.39 8.93 8.04
N GLY A 47 1.26 8.91 6.71
CA GLY A 47 1.35 10.11 5.90
C GLY A 47 0.15 11.04 6.10
N MET A 48 -1.08 10.52 6.22
CA MET A 48 -2.27 11.33 6.51
C MET A 48 -2.13 12.08 7.83
N GLU A 49 -1.57 11.44 8.87
CA GLU A 49 -1.32 12.10 10.15
C GLU A 49 -0.22 13.16 10.03
N LYS A 50 0.89 12.86 9.35
CA LYS A 50 2.02 13.80 9.18
C LYS A 50 1.65 15.03 8.35
N THR A 51 1.00 14.79 7.22
CA THR A 51 0.79 15.76 6.16
C THR A 51 -0.49 16.56 6.34
N HIS A 52 -1.55 15.90 6.82
CA HIS A 52 -2.89 16.48 6.90
C HIS A 52 -3.42 16.58 8.33
N GLN A 53 -2.66 16.12 9.34
CA GLN A 53 -3.09 16.02 10.74
C GLN A 53 -4.37 15.19 10.93
N VAL A 54 -4.63 14.26 10.00
CA VAL A 54 -5.79 13.36 10.05
C VAL A 54 -5.36 12.01 10.59
N HIS A 55 -5.97 11.61 11.71
CA HIS A 55 -5.75 10.30 12.30
C HIS A 55 -6.85 9.33 11.83
N SER A 56 -6.51 8.44 10.90
CA SER A 56 -7.42 7.40 10.42
C SER A 56 -6.88 6.02 10.73
N ASP A 57 -7.47 5.38 11.74
CA ASP A 57 -7.17 3.99 12.12
C ASP A 57 -8.01 2.98 11.32
N THR A 58 -8.95 3.44 10.49
CA THR A 58 -9.85 2.57 9.71
C THR A 58 -9.49 2.60 8.24
N HIS A 59 -9.47 1.41 7.61
CA HIS A 59 -9.28 1.29 6.16
C HIS A 59 -10.57 1.56 5.36
N VAL A 60 -11.75 1.49 6.01
CA VAL A 60 -13.03 1.80 5.36
C VAL A 60 -13.06 3.28 5.01
N GLY A 61 -13.35 3.58 3.74
CA GLY A 61 -13.41 4.96 3.25
C GLY A 61 -12.04 5.59 2.97
N LEU A 62 -10.93 4.86 3.10
CA LEU A 62 -9.58 5.40 2.89
C LEU A 62 -9.38 6.05 1.50
N PRO A 63 -9.87 5.46 0.38
CA PRO A 63 -9.81 6.14 -0.92
C PRO A 63 -10.57 7.46 -0.96
N HIS A 64 -11.74 7.52 -0.31
CA HIS A 64 -12.54 8.75 -0.27
C HIS A 64 -11.80 9.83 0.51
N LEU A 65 -11.29 9.49 1.70
CA LEU A 65 -10.50 10.39 2.54
C LEU A 65 -9.27 10.94 1.81
N LEU A 66 -8.55 10.09 1.09
CA LEU A 66 -7.40 10.53 0.28
C LEU A 66 -7.81 11.58 -0.77
N ARG A 67 -8.93 11.37 -1.47
CA ARG A 67 -9.44 12.34 -2.46
C ARG A 67 -9.88 13.66 -1.83
N GLU A 68 -10.51 13.62 -0.65
CA GLU A 68 -10.88 14.84 0.10
C GLU A 68 -9.66 15.73 0.40
N HIS A 69 -8.48 15.11 0.49
CA HIS A 69 -7.20 15.76 0.75
C HIS A 69 -6.33 15.97 -0.49
N GLY A 70 -6.86 15.74 -1.70
CA GLY A 70 -6.17 15.94 -2.98
C GLY A 70 -5.17 14.84 -3.34
N GLU A 71 -5.20 13.70 -2.64
CA GLU A 71 -4.29 12.56 -2.82
C GLU A 71 -4.87 11.50 -3.79
N ASP A 72 -5.46 11.94 -4.91
CA ASP A 72 -6.17 11.10 -5.88
C ASP A 72 -5.36 9.92 -6.39
N GLU A 73 -4.07 10.14 -6.60
CA GLU A 73 -3.15 9.13 -7.13
C GLU A 73 -2.84 8.03 -6.11
N LEU A 74 -2.87 8.35 -4.81
CA LEU A 74 -2.76 7.35 -3.74
C LEU A 74 -4.08 6.60 -3.56
N ALA A 75 -5.22 7.29 -3.69
CA ALA A 75 -6.53 6.66 -3.65
C ALA A 75 -6.68 5.58 -4.74
N LYS A 76 -6.29 5.91 -5.98
CA LYS A 76 -6.27 4.94 -7.09
C LYS A 76 -5.35 3.77 -6.82
N SER A 77 -4.15 4.01 -6.29
CA SER A 77 -3.20 2.95 -5.92
C SER A 77 -3.77 2.03 -4.84
N PHE A 78 -4.48 2.56 -3.84
CA PHE A 78 -5.09 1.75 -2.79
C PHE A 78 -6.27 0.92 -3.29
N GLU A 79 -7.17 1.51 -4.08
CA GLU A 79 -8.27 0.79 -4.75
C GLU A 79 -7.76 -0.32 -5.66
N ARG A 80 -6.60 -0.09 -6.30
CA ARG A 80 -5.94 -1.08 -7.14
C ARG A 80 -5.50 -2.30 -6.34
N LEU A 81 -4.97 -2.11 -5.13
CA LEU A 81 -4.65 -3.23 -4.23
C LEU A 81 -5.91 -3.96 -3.78
N ASP A 82 -6.97 -3.23 -3.45
CA ASP A 82 -8.24 -3.83 -3.05
C ASP A 82 -8.86 -4.68 -4.17
N PHE A 83 -8.68 -4.25 -5.43
CA PHE A 83 -9.02 -5.05 -6.60
C PHE A 83 -8.21 -6.35 -6.69
N PHE A 84 -6.89 -6.30 -6.44
CA PHE A 84 -6.05 -7.51 -6.41
C PHE A 84 -6.44 -8.48 -5.31
N ARG A 85 -6.79 -7.99 -4.12
CA ARG A 85 -7.24 -8.80 -2.98
C ARG A 85 -8.50 -9.61 -3.26
N GLN A 86 -9.37 -9.08 -4.12
CA GLN A 86 -10.56 -9.79 -4.57
C GLN A 86 -10.25 -10.93 -5.57
N GLY A 87 -8.98 -11.21 -5.86
CA GLY A 87 -8.58 -12.17 -6.88
C GLY A 87 -8.95 -11.73 -8.30
N ARG A 88 -9.24 -10.43 -8.50
CA ARG A 88 -9.61 -9.87 -9.81
C ARG A 88 -8.39 -9.30 -10.50
N TRP A 89 -8.05 -9.89 -11.63
CA TRP A 89 -6.82 -9.59 -12.37
C TRP A 89 -7.26 -9.33 -13.81
N TYR A 90 -7.09 -8.10 -14.33
CA TYR A 90 -7.54 -7.77 -15.68
C TYR A 90 -6.69 -8.50 -16.73
N GLY A 91 -7.36 -8.92 -17.83
CA GLY A 91 -6.74 -9.02 -19.16
C GLY A 91 -5.55 -9.97 -19.32
N GLY A 92 -5.51 -11.09 -18.58
CA GLY A 92 -4.42 -12.07 -18.73
C GLY A 92 -3.10 -11.67 -18.09
N LYS A 93 -3.09 -10.69 -17.18
CA LYS A 93 -1.92 -10.39 -16.33
C LYS A 93 -1.45 -11.66 -15.60
N GLY A 94 -0.14 -11.91 -15.64
CA GLY A 94 0.48 -13.01 -14.91
C GLY A 94 0.79 -12.64 -13.45
N ASN A 95 1.13 -13.65 -12.63
CA ASN A 95 1.47 -13.45 -11.21
C ASN A 95 2.66 -12.49 -11.04
N GLY A 96 3.64 -12.54 -11.94
CA GLY A 96 4.77 -11.61 -11.94
C GLY A 96 4.36 -10.14 -12.12
N ASP A 97 3.40 -9.86 -13.01
CA ASP A 97 2.93 -8.48 -13.24
C ASP A 97 2.25 -7.90 -12.01
N VAL A 98 1.47 -8.72 -11.29
CA VAL A 98 0.82 -8.31 -10.04
C VAL A 98 1.86 -8.03 -8.95
N VAL A 99 2.89 -8.89 -8.83
CA VAL A 99 3.97 -8.68 -7.86
C VAL A 99 4.73 -7.39 -8.16
N MET A 100 5.06 -7.11 -9.43
CA MET A 100 5.73 -5.86 -9.81
C MET A 100 4.88 -4.63 -9.46
N GLU A 101 3.60 -4.65 -9.81
CA GLU A 101 2.69 -3.52 -9.55
C GLU A 101 2.50 -3.27 -8.03
N CYS A 102 2.47 -4.34 -7.21
CA CYS A 102 2.47 -4.22 -5.75
C CYS A 102 3.72 -3.49 -5.23
N LEU A 103 4.91 -3.79 -5.76
CA LEU A 103 6.15 -3.14 -5.36
C LEU A 103 6.21 -1.68 -5.78
N GLU A 104 5.75 -1.37 -7.00
CA GLU A 104 5.63 0.01 -7.49
C GLU A 104 4.68 0.85 -6.62
N ILE A 105 3.56 0.26 -6.18
CA ILE A 105 2.63 0.94 -5.27
C ILE A 105 3.27 1.23 -3.91
N ILE A 106 4.01 0.28 -3.32
CA ILE A 106 4.74 0.52 -2.07
C ILE A 106 5.71 1.68 -2.26
N GLU A 107 6.52 1.65 -3.31
CA GLU A 107 7.52 2.69 -3.56
C GLU A 107 6.89 4.07 -3.76
N LYS A 108 5.76 4.15 -4.49
CA LYS A 108 5.00 5.39 -4.70
C LYS A 108 4.55 5.99 -3.35
N VAL A 109 4.00 5.16 -2.47
CA VAL A 109 3.46 5.61 -1.18
C VAL A 109 4.61 5.97 -0.22
N GLU A 110 5.70 5.19 -0.21
CA GLU A 110 6.90 5.52 0.57
C GLU A 110 7.50 6.86 0.16
N ARG A 111 7.59 7.13 -1.15
CA ARG A 111 8.06 8.41 -1.67
C ARG A 111 7.17 9.56 -1.23
N TRP A 112 5.85 9.39 -1.19
CA TRP A 112 4.93 10.42 -0.69
C TRP A 112 5.16 10.69 0.81
N VAL A 113 5.26 9.64 1.63
CA VAL A 113 5.52 9.78 3.08
C VAL A 113 6.87 10.46 3.37
N GLN A 114 7.87 10.25 2.52
CA GLN A 114 9.23 10.79 2.70
C GLN A 114 9.41 12.21 2.14
N ASN A 115 8.80 12.52 1.00
CA ASN A 115 9.05 13.75 0.26
C ASN A 115 8.05 14.87 0.53
N ASP A 116 7.13 14.73 1.49
CA ASP A 116 6.16 15.79 1.76
C ASP A 116 6.87 17.09 2.19
N PRO A 117 6.84 18.15 1.35
CA PRO A 117 7.58 19.38 1.58
C PRO A 117 6.66 20.54 2.00
N ARG A 118 5.48 20.26 2.58
CA ARG A 118 4.57 21.31 3.05
C ARG A 118 5.00 21.92 4.38
#